data_AF-A0A7C4Z989-F1
#
_entry.id   AF-A0A7C4Z989-F1
#
_cell.length_a   1.000
_cell.length_b   1.000
_cell.length_c   1.000
_cell.angle_alpha   90.00
_cell.angle_beta   90.00
_cell.angle_gamma   90.00
#
_symmetry.space_group_name_H-M   'P 1'
#
loop_
_entity.id
_entity.type
_entity.pdbx_description
1 polymer ?
#
loop_
_entity_poly.entity_id
_entity_poly.type
_entity_poly.pdbx_seq_one_letter_code
_entity_poly.pdbx_strand_id
1 'polypeptide(L)'
;MRIGKLKVEVLRRYCGDEKKKRRGIAYIVQVKARNLVKQFVLSDGEFKELLGDLKQLIGSTKWGNLTEVGIHEHGTTWGGWVTLHSRELAPDEYFEPSEVKCDPVEFAKLLDKHKIMILTSLVKADKSVLDLDWGLWNSVKPLLYTYVSGKVIELPGEAYIEYEPYSFKALFRLRDVKIPVVKARPRITNYNIYTEVAIGKDVKISYYSDQNRAVVLFEDWRKYLYEQYKNREVIEYDLTYTRIDRYRLFYSRLGRLIFEPVFSSRDLKNANSVPKELLDFHVVNGVYKTDKQNVFLTPEDMNKDILVYHNDYGAIVLTPQTYKIKFL
;
A
#
# COMPACT_ATOMS: atom_id res chain seq x y z
N MET A 1 -21.04 -27.00 16.04
CA MET A 1 -19.82 -26.66 16.79
C MET A 1 -19.95 -25.27 17.41
N ARG A 2 -19.40 -25.02 18.60
CA ARG A 2 -19.31 -23.67 19.20
C ARG A 2 -17.85 -23.25 19.28
N ILE A 3 -17.54 -22.02 18.90
CA ILE A 3 -16.21 -21.40 19.00
C ILE A 3 -16.39 -20.10 19.79
N GLY A 4 -16.19 -20.18 21.11
CA GLY A 4 -16.60 -19.10 22.02
C GLY A 4 -18.09 -18.80 21.88
N LYS A 5 -18.42 -17.57 21.51
CA LYS A 5 -19.79 -17.08 21.25
C LYS A 5 -20.27 -17.27 19.80
N LEU A 6 -19.45 -17.84 18.92
CA LEU A 6 -19.84 -18.17 17.55
C LEU A 6 -20.47 -19.57 17.51
N LYS A 7 -21.68 -19.69 16.94
CA LYS A 7 -22.30 -21.00 16.67
C LYS A 7 -22.11 -21.34 15.19
N VAL A 8 -21.49 -22.48 14.92
CA VAL A 8 -21.23 -22.97 13.57
C VAL A 8 -22.02 -24.26 13.35
N GLU A 9 -22.88 -24.27 12.34
CA GLU A 9 -23.72 -25.40 11.94
C GLU A 9 -23.31 -25.85 10.53
N VAL A 10 -23.11 -27.14 10.34
CA VAL A 10 -22.85 -27.71 9.00
C VAL A 10 -24.20 -28.02 8.38
N LEU A 11 -24.49 -27.41 7.23
CA LEU A 11 -25.73 -27.60 6.49
C LEU A 11 -25.58 -28.67 5.42
N ARG A 12 -24.43 -28.76 4.75
CA ARG A 12 -24.14 -29.77 3.72
C ARG A 12 -22.68 -30.20 3.80
N ARG A 13 -22.39 -31.43 3.39
CA ARG A 13 -21.03 -31.98 3.23
C ARG A 13 -20.95 -32.70 1.89
N TYR A 14 -19.91 -32.41 1.14
CA TYR A 14 -19.59 -33.04 -0.12
C TYR A 14 -18.15 -33.56 -0.05
N CYS A 15 -17.95 -34.80 -0.49
CA CYS A 15 -16.64 -35.44 -0.51
C CYS A 15 -16.47 -36.15 -1.85
N GLY A 16 -15.51 -35.70 -2.66
CA GLY A 16 -15.09 -36.42 -3.86
C GLY A 16 -14.03 -37.43 -3.49
N ASP A 17 -14.32 -38.72 -3.65
CA ASP A 17 -13.40 -39.80 -3.28
C ASP A 17 -12.88 -40.49 -4.54
N GLU A 18 -11.56 -40.40 -4.79
CA GLU A 18 -10.87 -41.31 -5.69
C GLU A 18 -9.64 -41.90 -4.99
N LYS A 19 -9.45 -43.20 -5.22
CA LYS A 19 -8.30 -43.96 -4.71
C LYS A 19 -6.99 -43.35 -5.25
N LYS A 20 -6.37 -42.51 -4.41
CA LYS A 20 -4.91 -42.26 -4.27
C LYS A 20 -4.28 -40.95 -4.76
N LYS A 21 -4.95 -39.95 -5.35
CA LYS A 21 -4.20 -38.71 -5.74
C LYS A 21 -4.85 -37.35 -5.46
N ARG A 22 -6.18 -37.18 -5.53
CA ARG A 22 -6.83 -35.87 -5.32
C ARG A 22 -8.18 -36.05 -4.64
N ARG A 23 -8.32 -35.59 -3.39
CA ARG A 23 -9.56 -35.67 -2.60
C ARG A 23 -10.09 -34.25 -2.39
N GLY A 24 -11.30 -33.98 -2.89
CA GLY A 24 -12.00 -32.72 -2.71
C GLY A 24 -12.99 -32.82 -1.57
N ILE A 25 -13.04 -31.81 -0.71
CA ILE A 25 -14.05 -31.68 0.33
C ILE A 25 -14.66 -30.30 0.34
N ALA A 26 -15.99 -30.23 0.49
CA ALA A 26 -16.70 -28.99 0.67
C ALA A 26 -17.75 -29.11 1.77
N TYR A 27 -17.90 -28.04 2.55
CA TYR A 27 -18.91 -27.87 3.56
C TYR A 27 -19.67 -26.58 3.30
N ILE A 28 -21.00 -26.66 3.33
CA ILE A 28 -21.83 -25.47 3.48
C ILE A 28 -22.07 -25.29 4.97
N VAL A 29 -21.69 -24.14 5.50
CA VAL A 29 -21.78 -23.85 6.93
C VAL A 29 -22.59 -22.60 7.17
N GLN A 30 -23.34 -22.60 8.25
CA GLN A 30 -24.01 -21.42 8.80
C GLN A 30 -23.27 -20.99 10.06
N VAL A 31 -22.89 -19.72 10.10
CA VAL A 31 -22.26 -19.10 11.26
C VAL A 31 -23.23 -18.07 11.84
N LYS A 32 -23.54 -18.23 13.12
CA LYS A 32 -24.40 -17.34 13.89
C LYS A 32 -23.58 -16.61 14.95
N ALA A 33 -23.72 -15.29 15.00
CA ALA A 33 -23.07 -14.42 15.97
C ALA A 33 -24.03 -13.28 16.34
N ARG A 34 -24.46 -13.21 17.62
CA ARG A 34 -25.56 -12.31 18.05
C ARG A 34 -26.80 -12.55 17.17
N ASN A 35 -27.24 -11.52 16.44
CA ASN A 35 -28.37 -11.56 15.50
C ASN A 35 -27.93 -11.80 14.04
N LEU A 36 -26.62 -11.88 13.78
CA LEU A 36 -26.11 -12.15 12.44
C LEU A 36 -26.16 -13.64 12.14
N VAL A 37 -26.62 -13.94 10.93
CA VAL A 37 -26.63 -15.28 10.35
C VAL A 37 -26.03 -15.18 8.96
N LYS A 38 -24.91 -15.86 8.73
CA LYS A 38 -24.25 -15.90 7.43
C LYS A 38 -23.93 -17.33 7.03
N GLN A 39 -23.98 -17.62 5.73
CA GLN A 39 -23.61 -18.91 5.20
C GLN A 39 -22.33 -18.81 4.37
N PHE A 40 -21.54 -19.87 4.40
CA PHE A 40 -20.26 -19.95 3.70
C PHE A 40 -20.13 -21.31 3.04
N VAL A 41 -19.52 -21.33 1.87
CA VAL A 41 -18.93 -22.55 1.31
C VAL A 41 -17.46 -22.59 1.69
N LEU A 42 -17.08 -23.66 2.38
CA LEU A 42 -15.70 -23.95 2.75
C LEU A 42 -15.24 -25.17 1.99
N SER A 43 -14.13 -25.06 1.27
CA SER A 43 -13.66 -26.09 0.35
C SER A 43 -12.15 -26.30 0.48
N ASP A 44 -11.71 -27.53 0.21
CA ASP A 44 -10.30 -27.88 0.04
C ASP A 44 -10.15 -29.01 -0.98
N GLY A 45 -9.04 -29.00 -1.71
CA GLY A 45 -8.77 -29.96 -2.77
C GLY A 45 -9.61 -29.78 -4.03
N GLU A 46 -9.65 -30.85 -4.84
CA GLU A 46 -10.24 -30.86 -6.18
C GLU A 46 -11.30 -31.95 -6.32
N PHE A 47 -12.33 -31.68 -7.11
CA PHE A 47 -13.45 -32.58 -7.40
C PHE A 47 -13.41 -32.98 -8.87
N LYS A 48 -13.59 -34.26 -9.19
CA LYS A 48 -13.68 -34.68 -10.60
C LYS A 48 -15.01 -34.22 -11.23
N GLU A 49 -16.07 -34.19 -10.44
CA GLU A 49 -17.34 -33.58 -10.83
C GLU A 49 -17.93 -32.89 -9.60
N LEU A 50 -18.52 -31.70 -9.79
CA LEU A 50 -19.31 -31.06 -8.74
C LEU A 50 -20.67 -31.74 -8.69
N LEU A 51 -21.03 -32.27 -7.51
CA LEU A 51 -22.29 -32.96 -7.28
C LEU A 51 -23.36 -31.99 -6.78
N GLY A 52 -24.57 -32.09 -7.37
CA GLY A 52 -25.77 -31.37 -6.93
C GLY A 52 -25.56 -29.85 -6.89
N ASP A 53 -25.95 -29.25 -5.76
CA ASP A 53 -25.96 -27.80 -5.56
C ASP A 53 -24.58 -27.15 -5.66
N LEU A 54 -23.47 -27.89 -5.44
CA LEU A 54 -22.13 -27.34 -5.61
C LEU A 54 -21.86 -26.85 -7.04
N LYS A 55 -22.49 -27.49 -8.04
CA LYS A 55 -22.32 -27.09 -9.44
C LYS A 55 -22.86 -25.69 -9.71
N GLN A 56 -23.90 -25.28 -8.98
CA GLN A 56 -24.44 -23.92 -9.09
C GLN A 56 -23.50 -22.90 -8.45
N LEU A 57 -22.84 -23.27 -7.35
CA LEU A 57 -21.96 -22.38 -6.58
C LEU A 57 -20.67 -21.97 -7.31
N ILE A 58 -20.25 -22.69 -8.35
CA ILE A 58 -19.06 -22.34 -9.15
C ILE A 58 -19.28 -21.04 -9.95
N GLY A 59 -20.55 -20.71 -10.23
CA GLY A 59 -20.96 -19.54 -10.99
C GLY A 59 -20.68 -19.65 -12.49
N SER A 60 -20.80 -18.53 -13.19
CA SER A 60 -20.66 -18.47 -14.64
C SER A 60 -19.19 -18.56 -15.11
N THR A 61 -18.96 -19.07 -16.31
CA THR A 61 -17.62 -19.12 -16.93
C THR A 61 -17.19 -17.71 -17.33
N LYS A 62 -16.09 -17.22 -16.77
CA LYS A 62 -15.48 -15.93 -17.16
C LYS A 62 -14.54 -16.06 -18.33
N TRP A 63 -13.82 -17.19 -18.40
CA TRP A 63 -12.85 -17.45 -19.45
C TRP A 63 -12.59 -18.96 -19.55
N GLY A 64 -12.39 -19.48 -20.76
CA GLY A 64 -12.01 -20.87 -20.95
C GLY A 64 -11.52 -21.16 -22.36
N ASN A 65 -10.60 -22.13 -22.47
CA ASN A 65 -10.12 -22.63 -23.75
C ASN A 65 -10.74 -24.01 -24.05
N LEU A 66 -10.79 -24.37 -25.34
CA LEU A 66 -11.30 -25.66 -25.82
C LEU A 66 -10.58 -26.89 -25.23
N THR A 67 -9.42 -26.69 -24.59
CA THR A 67 -8.54 -27.75 -24.07
C THR A 67 -8.25 -27.56 -22.58
N GLU A 68 -9.28 -27.81 -21.76
CA GLU A 68 -9.14 -28.27 -20.37
C GLU A 68 -8.95 -27.25 -19.24
N VAL A 69 -8.79 -25.94 -19.48
CA VAL A 69 -8.76 -24.92 -18.40
C VAL A 69 -9.95 -23.97 -18.51
N GLY A 70 -10.69 -23.80 -17.40
CA GLY A 70 -11.77 -22.84 -17.27
C GLY A 70 -11.65 -22.04 -15.98
N ILE A 71 -11.81 -20.73 -16.08
CA ILE A 71 -11.92 -19.82 -14.93
C ILE A 71 -13.39 -19.41 -14.82
N HIS A 72 -13.98 -19.73 -13.68
CA HIS A 72 -15.36 -19.41 -13.34
C HIS A 72 -15.38 -18.31 -12.29
N GLU A 73 -16.56 -17.77 -11.98
CA GLU A 73 -16.74 -16.76 -10.95
C GLU A 73 -16.17 -17.17 -9.58
N HIS A 74 -16.38 -18.43 -9.20
CA HIS A 74 -16.09 -18.95 -7.88
C HIS A 74 -15.35 -20.28 -7.90
N GLY A 75 -14.70 -20.61 -9.01
CA GLY A 75 -13.87 -21.80 -9.09
C GLY A 75 -13.04 -21.87 -10.36
N THR A 76 -12.20 -22.90 -10.43
CA THR A 76 -11.37 -23.19 -11.59
C THR A 76 -11.56 -24.64 -11.99
N THR A 77 -11.51 -24.89 -13.29
CA THR A 77 -11.55 -26.25 -13.84
C THR A 77 -10.25 -26.53 -14.57
N TRP A 78 -9.65 -27.70 -14.33
CA TRP A 78 -8.44 -28.14 -15.00
C TRP A 78 -8.46 -29.66 -15.29
N GLY A 79 -8.42 -30.06 -16.57
CA GLY A 79 -8.30 -31.47 -16.95
C GLY A 79 -9.44 -32.34 -16.41
N GLY A 80 -10.67 -31.79 -16.40
CA GLY A 80 -11.84 -32.43 -15.81
C GLY A 80 -11.93 -32.35 -14.29
N TRP A 81 -10.97 -31.73 -13.60
CA TRP A 81 -11.04 -31.46 -12.16
C TRP A 81 -11.56 -30.05 -11.89
N VAL A 82 -12.19 -29.87 -10.75
CA VAL A 82 -12.83 -28.62 -10.33
C VAL A 82 -12.32 -28.23 -8.95
N THR A 83 -11.82 -27.02 -8.81
CA THR A 83 -11.53 -26.39 -7.53
C THR A 83 -12.60 -25.35 -7.25
N LEU A 84 -13.36 -25.53 -6.17
CA LEU A 84 -14.31 -24.53 -5.70
C LEU A 84 -13.60 -23.57 -4.74
N HIS A 85 -13.79 -22.26 -4.90
CA HIS A 85 -13.25 -21.26 -3.98
C HIS A 85 -14.14 -21.09 -2.77
N SER A 86 -13.54 -21.08 -1.58
CA SER A 86 -14.27 -20.81 -0.35
C SER A 86 -14.69 -19.34 -0.27
N ARG A 87 -15.94 -19.09 0.11
CA ARG A 87 -16.52 -17.74 0.16
C ARG A 87 -17.77 -17.67 1.03
N GLU A 88 -18.19 -16.45 1.33
CA GLU A 88 -19.56 -16.18 1.78
C GLU A 88 -20.55 -16.45 0.65
N LEU A 89 -21.68 -17.07 0.99
CA LEU A 89 -22.79 -17.29 0.07
C LEU A 89 -23.64 -16.03 -0.04
N ALA A 90 -24.10 -15.75 -1.25
CA ALA A 90 -25.02 -14.65 -1.48
C ALA A 90 -26.42 -14.98 -0.90
N PRO A 91 -27.26 -13.96 -0.63
CA PRO A 91 -28.58 -14.20 -0.04
C PRO A 91 -29.49 -15.13 -0.85
N ASP A 92 -29.31 -15.18 -2.17
CA ASP A 92 -30.02 -16.04 -3.12
C ASP A 92 -29.49 -17.48 -3.17
N GLU A 93 -28.31 -17.73 -2.61
CA GLU A 93 -27.69 -19.06 -2.51
C GLU A 93 -27.96 -19.72 -1.14
N TYR A 94 -29.08 -19.39 -0.51
CA TYR A 94 -29.39 -19.84 0.85
C TYR A 94 -29.68 -21.34 0.90
N PHE A 95 -29.06 -22.04 1.86
CA PHE A 95 -29.32 -23.43 2.16
C PHE A 95 -30.12 -23.59 3.45
N GLU A 96 -31.18 -24.39 3.42
CA GLU A 96 -31.89 -24.77 4.63
C GLU A 96 -31.04 -25.70 5.52
N PRO A 97 -31.08 -25.52 6.85
CA PRO A 97 -30.39 -26.42 7.77
C PRO A 97 -30.80 -27.89 7.60
N SER A 98 -29.81 -28.78 7.54
CA SER A 98 -30.04 -30.22 7.62
C SER A 98 -29.05 -30.88 8.57
N GLU A 99 -29.44 -32.02 9.13
CA GLU A 99 -28.52 -32.84 9.92
C GLU A 99 -27.54 -33.55 9.00
N VAL A 100 -26.25 -33.23 9.16
CA VAL A 100 -25.18 -33.81 8.37
C VAL A 100 -24.12 -34.40 9.29
N LYS A 101 -23.84 -35.70 9.11
CA LYS A 101 -22.68 -36.33 9.73
C LYS A 101 -21.40 -35.77 9.10
N CYS A 102 -20.55 -35.17 9.93
CA CYS A 102 -19.24 -34.67 9.52
C CYS A 102 -18.15 -35.29 10.38
N ASP A 103 -16.96 -35.46 9.80
CA ASP A 103 -15.76 -35.75 10.58
C ASP A 103 -15.36 -34.46 11.31
N PRO A 104 -15.40 -34.44 12.65
CA PRO A 104 -15.15 -33.22 13.42
C PRO A 104 -13.72 -32.70 13.28
N VAL A 105 -12.73 -33.58 13.05
CA VAL A 105 -11.32 -33.18 12.93
C VAL A 105 -11.06 -32.57 11.55
N GLU A 106 -11.56 -33.21 10.50
CA GLU A 106 -11.48 -32.72 9.12
C GLU A 106 -12.18 -31.35 9.00
N PHE A 107 -13.38 -31.25 9.57
CA PHE A 107 -14.14 -30.01 9.59
C PHE A 107 -13.44 -28.89 10.38
N ALA A 108 -12.92 -29.18 11.57
CA ALA A 108 -12.23 -28.19 12.40
C ALA A 108 -10.98 -27.62 11.69
N LYS A 109 -10.20 -28.46 10.99
CA LYS A 109 -9.05 -28.01 10.20
C LYS A 109 -9.46 -27.06 9.08
N LEU A 110 -10.51 -27.41 8.34
CA LEU A 110 -11.01 -26.57 7.25
C LEU A 110 -11.58 -25.24 7.75
N LEU A 111 -12.32 -25.30 8.85
CA LEU A 111 -12.90 -24.13 9.48
C LEU A 111 -11.80 -23.17 9.99
N ASP A 112 -10.73 -23.71 10.60
CA ASP A 112 -9.59 -22.93 11.06
C ASP A 112 -8.78 -22.29 9.92
N LYS A 113 -8.65 -22.99 8.78
CA LYS A 113 -8.02 -22.48 7.54
C LYS A 113 -8.73 -21.22 7.03
N HIS A 114 -10.06 -21.18 7.13
CA HIS A 114 -10.90 -20.12 6.57
C HIS A 114 -11.42 -19.10 7.60
N LYS A 115 -10.94 -19.16 8.85
CA LYS A 115 -11.42 -18.31 9.96
C LYS A 115 -11.35 -16.82 9.67
N ILE A 116 -10.30 -16.34 9.00
CA ILE A 116 -10.10 -14.91 8.72
C ILE A 116 -11.20 -14.40 7.78
N MET A 117 -11.54 -15.17 6.74
CA MET A 117 -12.62 -14.83 5.80
C MET A 117 -13.96 -14.72 6.53
N ILE A 118 -14.30 -15.73 7.34
CA ILE A 118 -15.55 -15.79 8.11
C ILE A 118 -15.64 -14.59 9.06
N LEU A 119 -14.60 -14.35 9.87
CA LEU A 119 -14.60 -13.28 10.86
C LEU A 119 -14.63 -11.90 10.19
N THR A 120 -13.91 -11.71 9.08
CA THR A 120 -13.94 -10.46 8.31
C THR A 120 -15.35 -10.18 7.79
N SER A 121 -16.04 -11.20 7.26
CA SER A 121 -17.41 -11.08 6.79
C SER A 121 -18.40 -10.71 7.89
N LEU A 122 -18.28 -11.32 9.07
CA LEU A 122 -19.13 -11.01 10.23
C LEU A 122 -18.88 -9.59 10.75
N VAL A 123 -17.61 -9.21 10.90
CA VAL A 123 -17.21 -7.90 11.43
C VAL A 123 -17.55 -6.76 10.45
N LYS A 124 -17.55 -7.02 9.14
CA LYS A 124 -18.07 -6.07 8.14
C LYS A 124 -19.56 -5.80 8.31
N ALA A 125 -20.34 -6.83 8.63
CA ALA A 125 -21.78 -6.70 8.83
C ALA A 125 -22.12 -6.02 10.15
N ASP A 126 -21.38 -6.33 11.22
CA ASP A 126 -21.53 -5.68 12.53
C ASP A 126 -20.19 -5.64 13.26
N LYS A 127 -19.65 -4.43 13.46
CA LYS A 127 -18.36 -4.20 14.12
C LYS A 127 -18.37 -4.70 15.58
N SER A 128 -19.52 -4.72 16.23
CA SER A 128 -19.65 -5.16 17.64
C SER A 128 -19.37 -6.66 17.83
N VAL A 129 -19.28 -7.43 16.74
CA VAL A 129 -18.80 -8.82 16.76
C VAL A 129 -17.38 -8.92 17.33
N LEU A 130 -16.56 -7.87 17.21
CA LEU A 130 -15.20 -7.79 17.80
C LEU A 130 -15.18 -7.91 19.33
N ASP A 131 -16.26 -7.52 20.00
CA ASP A 131 -16.37 -7.56 21.46
C ASP A 131 -16.69 -8.97 21.98
N LEU A 132 -17.13 -9.87 21.10
CA LEU A 132 -17.47 -11.24 21.47
C LEU A 132 -16.22 -12.07 21.77
N ASP A 133 -16.31 -12.99 22.71
CA ASP A 133 -15.29 -14.03 22.88
C ASP A 133 -15.34 -15.03 21.72
N TRP A 134 -14.23 -15.19 21.00
CA TRP A 134 -14.09 -16.15 19.90
C TRP A 134 -13.22 -17.36 20.29
N GLY A 135 -13.00 -17.58 21.58
CA GLY A 135 -12.19 -18.69 22.09
C GLY A 135 -10.79 -18.72 21.46
N LEU A 136 -10.45 -19.86 20.85
CA LEU A 136 -9.15 -20.07 20.19
C LEU A 136 -8.85 -19.08 19.04
N TRP A 137 -9.88 -18.43 18.48
CA TRP A 137 -9.72 -17.46 17.40
C TRP A 137 -9.49 -16.01 17.88
N ASN A 138 -9.47 -15.76 19.18
CA ASN A 138 -9.18 -14.43 19.73
C ASN A 138 -7.81 -13.88 19.29
N SER A 139 -6.87 -14.75 18.94
CA SER A 139 -5.55 -14.38 18.38
C SER A 139 -5.64 -13.54 17.09
N VAL A 140 -6.75 -13.62 16.35
CA VAL A 140 -6.98 -12.88 15.10
C VAL A 140 -7.49 -11.45 15.34
N LYS A 141 -7.99 -11.13 16.55
CA LYS A 141 -8.59 -9.82 16.85
C LYS A 141 -7.70 -8.62 16.50
N PRO A 142 -6.39 -8.58 16.85
CA PRO A 142 -5.55 -7.42 16.52
C PRO A 142 -5.53 -7.08 15.01
N LEU A 143 -5.55 -8.12 14.17
CA LEU A 143 -5.62 -7.98 12.72
C LEU A 143 -6.95 -7.35 12.30
N LEU A 144 -8.07 -7.83 12.83
CA LEU A 144 -9.40 -7.32 12.48
C LEU A 144 -9.69 -5.93 13.05
N TYR A 145 -9.16 -5.59 14.22
CA TYR A 145 -9.19 -4.22 14.74
C TYR A 145 -8.48 -3.26 13.80
N THR A 146 -7.32 -3.66 13.27
CA THR A 146 -6.58 -2.86 12.27
C THR A 146 -7.39 -2.72 10.98
N TYR A 147 -7.98 -3.81 10.51
CA TYR A 147 -8.82 -3.86 9.32
C TYR A 147 -9.99 -2.87 9.38
N VAL A 148 -10.78 -2.87 10.46
CA VAL A 148 -11.96 -1.98 10.60
C VAL A 148 -11.62 -0.55 10.99
N SER A 149 -10.39 -0.29 11.44
CA SER A 149 -10.01 1.03 11.96
C SER A 149 -10.07 2.08 10.85
N GLY A 150 -10.81 3.15 11.07
CA GLY A 150 -10.84 4.35 10.22
C GLY A 150 -10.20 5.56 10.92
N LYS A 151 -9.10 5.33 11.65
CA LYS A 151 -8.43 6.38 12.42
C LYS A 151 -7.58 7.29 11.53
N VAL A 152 -7.39 8.52 11.97
CA VAL A 152 -6.37 9.42 11.44
C VAL A 152 -5.21 9.47 12.44
N ILE A 153 -3.98 9.31 11.95
CA ILE A 153 -2.76 9.46 12.75
C ILE A 153 -2.13 10.79 12.37
N GLU A 154 -2.18 11.76 13.27
CA GLU A 154 -1.48 13.04 13.10
C GLU A 154 0.04 12.84 13.22
N LEU A 155 0.77 13.50 12.33
CA LEU A 155 2.23 13.52 12.28
C LEU A 155 2.72 14.97 12.39
N PRO A 156 4.02 15.21 12.68
CA PRO A 156 4.60 16.54 12.63
C PRO A 156 4.41 17.25 11.28
N GLY A 157 4.46 18.59 11.27
CA GLY A 157 4.52 19.36 10.02
C GLY A 157 3.29 19.23 9.12
N GLU A 158 2.08 19.19 9.70
CA GLU A 158 0.79 19.08 9.00
C GLU A 158 0.56 17.76 8.26
N ALA A 159 1.48 16.79 8.39
CA ALA A 159 1.32 15.47 7.81
C ALA A 159 0.36 14.60 8.63
N TYR A 160 -0.28 13.63 7.96
CA TYR A 160 -1.12 12.64 8.63
C TYR A 160 -1.22 11.36 7.81
N ILE A 161 -1.62 10.26 8.47
CA ILE A 161 -1.94 8.99 7.83
C ILE A 161 -3.42 8.66 8.10
N GLU A 162 -4.21 8.56 7.03
CA GLU A 162 -5.63 8.21 7.08
C GLU A 162 -5.80 6.71 6.86
N TYR A 163 -6.43 6.01 7.80
CA TYR A 163 -6.73 4.58 7.64
C TYR A 163 -8.04 4.41 6.88
N GLU A 164 -8.03 3.66 5.78
CA GLU A 164 -9.25 3.33 5.04
C GLU A 164 -10.04 2.25 5.81
N PRO A 165 -11.25 2.51 6.31
CA PRO A 165 -12.01 1.51 7.08
C PRO A 165 -12.32 0.26 6.24
N TYR A 166 -12.35 -0.90 6.89
CA TYR A 166 -12.58 -2.20 6.23
C TYR A 166 -11.57 -2.50 5.09
N SER A 167 -10.32 -2.12 5.32
CA SER A 167 -9.19 -2.30 4.40
C SER A 167 -7.89 -2.38 5.20
N PHE A 168 -6.81 -2.89 4.58
CA PHE A 168 -5.46 -2.77 5.13
C PHE A 168 -4.69 -1.60 4.50
N LYS A 169 -5.34 -0.81 3.65
CA LYS A 169 -4.76 0.38 3.04
C LYS A 169 -4.90 1.59 3.96
N ALA A 170 -3.97 2.50 3.79
CA ALA A 170 -3.97 3.82 4.38
C ALA A 170 -3.39 4.81 3.36
N LEU A 171 -3.54 6.10 3.64
CA LEU A 171 -3.03 7.17 2.79
C LEU A 171 -2.18 8.11 3.63
N PHE A 172 -0.89 8.21 3.32
CA PHE A 172 -0.06 9.30 3.84
C PHE A 172 -0.39 10.57 3.08
N ARG A 173 -0.54 11.67 3.81
CA ARG A 173 -0.80 12.98 3.25
C ARG A 173 0.10 14.03 3.86
N LEU A 174 0.62 14.88 2.99
CA LEU A 174 1.23 16.16 3.33
C LEU A 174 0.75 17.16 2.29
N ARG A 175 -0.16 18.06 2.68
CA ARG A 175 -0.89 18.93 1.74
C ARG A 175 -1.58 18.10 0.65
N ASP A 176 -1.30 18.38 -0.63
CA ASP A 176 -1.84 17.63 -1.75
C ASP A 176 -0.98 16.42 -2.14
N VAL A 177 0.19 16.25 -1.54
CA VAL A 177 0.98 15.03 -1.72
C VAL A 177 0.25 13.86 -1.04
N LYS A 178 -0.11 12.85 -1.84
CA LYS A 178 -0.88 11.68 -1.41
C LYS A 178 -0.12 10.41 -1.79
N ILE A 179 0.25 9.61 -0.79
CA ILE A 179 1.05 8.39 -1.00
C ILE A 179 0.32 7.19 -0.40
N PRO A 180 -0.12 6.21 -1.21
CA PRO A 180 -0.74 5.00 -0.70
C PRO A 180 0.25 4.21 0.17
N VAL A 181 -0.20 3.82 1.36
CA VAL A 181 0.59 3.03 2.31
C VAL A 181 -0.26 1.93 2.91
N VAL A 182 0.36 1.05 3.70
CA VAL A 182 -0.36 0.03 4.49
C VAL A 182 -0.64 0.53 5.89
N LYS A 183 -1.72 0.05 6.50
CA LYS A 183 -2.00 0.29 7.92
C LYS A 183 -0.93 -0.38 8.76
N ALA A 184 -0.06 0.43 9.35
CA ALA A 184 0.89 -0.03 10.36
C ALA A 184 1.13 1.10 11.36
N ARG A 185 1.46 0.74 12.60
CA ARG A 185 1.84 1.74 13.59
C ARG A 185 3.13 2.44 13.10
N PRO A 186 3.09 3.76 12.82
CA PRO A 186 4.27 4.46 12.34
C PRO A 186 5.30 4.59 13.46
N ARG A 187 6.58 4.54 13.10
CA ARG A 187 7.69 4.99 13.95
C ARG A 187 8.18 6.32 13.40
N ILE A 188 8.20 7.34 14.25
CA ILE A 188 8.48 8.72 13.86
C ILE A 188 9.83 9.12 14.44
N THR A 189 10.72 9.63 13.59
CA THR A 189 12.02 10.19 13.98
C THR A 189 12.09 11.61 13.45
N ASN A 190 12.24 12.59 14.33
CA ASN A 190 12.41 13.98 13.95
C ASN A 190 13.90 14.32 13.86
N TYR A 191 14.33 14.73 12.68
CA TYR A 191 15.63 15.36 12.48
C TYR A 191 15.43 16.88 12.48
N ASN A 192 16.52 17.64 12.68
CA ASN A 192 16.46 19.11 12.72
C ASN A 192 15.84 19.74 11.46
N ILE A 193 15.85 19.02 10.34
CA ILE A 193 15.53 19.52 9.00
C ILE A 193 14.40 18.75 8.30
N TYR A 194 14.05 17.55 8.76
CA TYR A 194 12.97 16.75 8.17
C TYR A 194 12.48 15.71 9.18
N THR A 195 11.29 15.18 8.96
CA THR A 195 10.74 14.07 9.74
C THR A 195 10.81 12.80 8.91
N GLU A 196 11.27 11.69 9.51
CA GLU A 196 11.20 10.35 8.92
C GLU A 196 10.10 9.54 9.61
N VAL A 197 9.29 8.86 8.81
CA VAL A 197 8.23 7.97 9.23
C VAL A 197 8.47 6.60 8.62
N ALA A 198 8.76 5.62 9.47
CA ALA A 198 8.86 4.22 9.06
C ALA A 198 7.51 3.52 9.26
N ILE A 199 7.01 2.87 8.20
CA ILE A 199 5.74 2.15 8.17
C ILE A 199 6.05 0.68 7.90
N GLY A 200 5.85 -0.18 8.91
CA GLY A 200 6.24 -1.58 8.79
C GLY A 200 7.76 -1.76 8.77
N LYS A 201 8.26 -2.68 7.93
CA LYS A 201 9.70 -2.98 7.82
C LYS A 201 10.36 -2.24 6.65
N ASP A 202 9.66 -2.11 5.53
CA ASP A 202 10.28 -1.79 4.24
C ASP A 202 9.94 -0.38 3.76
N VAL A 203 8.86 0.23 4.26
CA VAL A 203 8.43 1.56 3.82
C VAL A 203 8.97 2.65 4.73
N LYS A 204 9.60 3.66 4.14
CA LYS A 204 10.07 4.89 4.78
C LYS A 204 9.57 6.10 4.02
N ILE A 205 9.11 7.10 4.77
CA ILE A 205 8.68 8.38 4.24
C ILE A 205 9.46 9.46 4.98
N SER A 206 10.35 10.16 4.29
CA SER A 206 10.99 11.36 4.83
C SER A 206 10.27 12.57 4.25
N TYR A 207 9.96 13.58 5.06
CA TYR A 207 9.31 14.78 4.55
C TYR A 207 9.71 16.04 5.30
N TYR A 208 9.57 17.15 4.59
CA TYR A 208 9.78 18.49 5.08
C TYR A 208 8.65 19.38 4.55
N SER A 209 8.19 20.31 5.37
CA SER A 209 7.18 21.29 4.98
C SER A 209 7.46 22.63 5.65
N ASP A 210 7.38 23.71 4.87
CA ASP A 210 7.35 25.09 5.32
C ASP A 210 6.17 25.82 4.67
N GLN A 211 5.96 27.09 5.00
CA GLN A 211 4.83 27.90 4.50
C GLN A 211 4.60 27.85 2.97
N ASN A 212 5.65 27.61 2.17
CA ASN A 212 5.56 27.63 0.72
C ASN A 212 5.87 26.30 0.06
N ARG A 213 6.55 25.36 0.73
CA ARG A 213 7.08 24.17 0.08
C ARG A 213 6.81 22.93 0.92
N ALA A 214 6.39 21.85 0.27
CA ALA A 214 6.34 20.52 0.84
C ALA A 214 7.17 19.57 -0.04
N VAL A 215 8.02 18.77 0.58
CA VAL A 215 8.84 17.77 -0.09
C VAL A 215 8.69 16.45 0.64
N VAL A 216 8.42 15.38 -0.10
CA VAL A 216 8.26 14.03 0.45
C VAL A 216 9.12 13.06 -0.34
N LEU A 217 10.03 12.40 0.33
CA LEU A 217 10.79 11.27 -0.19
C LEU A 217 10.14 9.97 0.29
N PHE A 218 9.61 9.19 -0.65
CA PHE A 218 9.07 7.87 -0.41
C PHE A 218 10.09 6.80 -0.82
N GLU A 219 10.37 5.88 0.09
CA GLU A 219 11.32 4.79 -0.08
C GLU A 219 10.66 3.47 0.30
N ASP A 220 10.55 2.58 -0.67
CA ASP A 220 10.23 1.16 -0.54
C ASP A 220 11.20 0.41 -1.48
N TRP A 221 10.74 -0.57 -2.25
CA TRP A 221 11.50 -1.15 -3.36
C TRP A 221 11.79 -0.14 -4.49
N ARG A 222 11.03 0.97 -4.57
CA ARG A 222 11.31 2.14 -5.41
C ARG A 222 11.54 3.38 -4.56
N LYS A 223 12.15 4.40 -5.16
CA LYS A 223 12.41 5.69 -4.52
C LYS A 223 11.80 6.82 -5.33
N TYR A 224 10.86 7.56 -4.75
CA TYR A 224 10.19 8.68 -5.40
C TYR A 224 10.30 9.94 -4.55
N LEU A 225 10.50 11.08 -5.20
CA LEU A 225 10.47 12.38 -4.56
C LEU A 225 9.28 13.17 -5.09
N TYR A 226 8.44 13.62 -4.17
CA TYR A 226 7.30 14.47 -4.44
C TYR A 226 7.60 15.87 -3.93
N GLU A 227 7.21 16.88 -4.71
CA GLU A 227 7.38 18.27 -4.34
C GLU A 227 6.13 19.07 -4.69
N GLN A 228 5.71 19.93 -3.76
CA GLN A 228 4.65 20.90 -3.97
C GLN A 228 5.12 22.28 -3.54
N TYR A 229 4.95 23.28 -4.40
CA TYR A 229 5.16 24.70 -4.08
C TYR A 229 3.82 25.44 -4.05
N LYS A 230 3.49 26.03 -2.90
CA LYS A 230 2.21 26.69 -2.61
C LYS A 230 1.04 25.79 -3.04
N ASN A 231 0.13 26.31 -3.84
CA ASN A 231 -1.06 25.61 -4.34
C ASN A 231 -0.87 25.07 -5.77
N ARG A 232 0.39 24.83 -6.20
CA ARG A 232 0.68 24.23 -7.51
C ARG A 232 0.50 22.71 -7.47
N GLU A 233 0.49 22.11 -8.64
CA GLU A 233 0.46 20.66 -8.81
C GLU A 233 1.67 19.98 -8.18
N VAL A 234 1.46 18.77 -7.68
CA VAL A 234 2.52 17.94 -7.12
C VAL A 234 3.37 17.40 -8.25
N ILE A 235 4.69 17.59 -8.14
CA ILE A 235 5.66 17.11 -9.11
C ILE A 235 6.34 15.87 -8.54
N GLU A 236 6.44 14.84 -9.37
CA GLU A 236 7.03 13.55 -9.02
C GLU A 236 8.36 13.32 -9.77
N TYR A 237 9.36 12.84 -9.05
CA TYR A 237 10.66 12.42 -9.59
C TYR A 237 10.97 10.97 -9.20
N ASP A 238 11.22 10.11 -10.19
CA ASP A 238 11.72 8.74 -9.96
C ASP A 238 13.22 8.78 -9.68
N LEU A 239 13.60 8.41 -8.46
CA LEU A 239 14.98 8.41 -7.95
C LEU A 239 15.50 6.99 -7.71
N THR A 240 14.85 5.96 -8.25
CA THR A 240 15.15 4.55 -7.95
C THR A 240 16.62 4.20 -8.19
N TYR A 241 17.26 4.80 -9.18
CA TYR A 241 18.67 4.56 -9.51
C TYR A 241 19.59 5.75 -9.15
N THR A 242 19.07 6.74 -8.46
CA THR A 242 19.76 7.99 -8.17
C THR A 242 20.45 7.92 -6.80
N ARG A 243 21.77 8.13 -6.79
CA ARG A 243 22.60 8.13 -5.57
C ARG A 243 22.83 9.55 -5.06
N ILE A 244 21.82 10.10 -4.41
CA ILE A 244 21.86 11.43 -3.79
C ILE A 244 21.41 11.30 -2.35
N ASP A 245 22.15 11.93 -1.44
CA ASP A 245 21.83 11.92 -0.02
C ASP A 245 20.56 12.75 0.28
N ARG A 246 19.85 12.37 1.34
CA ARG A 246 18.57 13.01 1.70
C ARG A 246 18.73 14.49 2.02
N TYR A 247 19.83 14.87 2.67
CA TYR A 247 20.08 16.26 3.02
C TYR A 247 20.06 17.15 1.78
N ARG A 248 20.73 16.72 0.70
CA ARG A 248 20.73 17.45 -0.57
C ARG A 248 19.36 17.51 -1.24
N LEU A 249 18.58 16.43 -1.17
CA LEU A 249 17.24 16.37 -1.77
C LEU A 249 16.26 17.35 -1.11
N PHE A 250 16.37 17.55 0.20
CA PHE A 250 15.51 18.47 0.96
C PHE A 250 16.03 19.91 0.96
N TYR A 251 17.32 20.11 1.20
CA TYR A 251 17.85 21.44 1.55
C TYR A 251 18.52 22.16 0.39
N SER A 252 19.22 21.45 -0.51
CA SER A 252 20.05 22.06 -1.54
C SER A 252 19.51 21.77 -2.95
N ARG A 253 18.19 21.79 -3.10
CA ARG A 253 17.51 21.47 -4.36
C ARG A 253 16.34 22.42 -4.63
N LEU A 254 16.16 22.80 -5.89
CA LEU A 254 14.97 23.48 -6.40
C LEU A 254 14.51 22.79 -7.69
N GLY A 255 13.37 22.09 -7.66
CA GLY A 255 12.92 21.27 -8.79
C GLY A 255 13.98 20.24 -9.20
N ARG A 256 14.30 20.16 -10.49
CA ARG A 256 15.32 19.21 -10.98
C ARG A 256 16.77 19.59 -10.63
N LEU A 257 17.02 20.79 -10.12
CA LEU A 257 18.37 21.28 -9.87
C LEU A 257 18.83 21.00 -8.45
N ILE A 258 19.99 20.38 -8.32
CA ILE A 258 20.70 20.17 -7.06
C ILE A 258 21.95 21.02 -7.04
N PHE A 259 22.11 21.79 -5.97
CA PHE A 259 23.23 22.70 -5.73
C PHE A 259 24.20 22.04 -4.76
N GLU A 260 25.27 21.43 -5.28
CA GLU A 260 26.29 20.79 -4.45
C GLU A 260 27.43 21.75 -4.13
N PRO A 261 27.70 22.08 -2.86
CA PRO A 261 28.76 23.02 -2.51
C PRO A 261 30.14 22.48 -2.92
N VAL A 262 30.99 23.36 -3.44
CA VAL A 262 32.34 23.03 -3.91
C VAL A 262 33.35 23.87 -3.14
N PHE A 263 34.20 23.21 -2.36
CA PHE A 263 35.20 23.84 -1.50
C PHE A 263 36.56 24.09 -2.18
N SER A 264 36.66 23.97 -3.51
CA SER A 264 37.93 24.11 -4.25
C SER A 264 37.91 25.31 -5.18
N SER A 265 38.93 26.16 -5.09
CA SER A 265 39.21 27.25 -6.02
C SER A 265 39.71 26.69 -7.36
N ARG A 266 38.81 26.30 -8.24
CA ARG A 266 39.15 26.01 -9.64
C ARG A 266 39.06 27.29 -10.46
N ASP A 267 39.90 27.39 -11.50
CA ASP A 267 39.79 28.43 -12.52
C ASP A 267 38.53 28.21 -13.37
N LEU A 268 37.40 28.68 -12.86
CA LEU A 268 36.10 28.61 -13.53
C LEU A 268 35.96 29.77 -14.52
N LYS A 269 35.61 29.45 -15.76
CA LYS A 269 35.28 30.45 -16.80
C LYS A 269 33.78 30.71 -16.82
N ASN A 270 33.37 31.92 -17.20
CA ASN A 270 31.96 32.23 -17.44
C ASN A 270 31.39 31.27 -18.48
N ALA A 271 30.15 30.83 -18.27
CA ALA A 271 29.49 29.91 -19.20
C ALA A 271 29.28 30.61 -20.54
N ASN A 272 29.90 30.09 -21.61
CA ASN A 272 29.67 30.61 -22.97
C ASN A 272 28.23 30.33 -23.44
N SER A 273 27.63 29.25 -22.96
CA SER A 273 26.21 28.92 -23.12
C SER A 273 25.69 28.24 -21.87
N VAL A 274 24.50 28.63 -21.45
CA VAL A 274 23.80 28.05 -20.31
C VAL A 274 22.90 26.91 -20.82
N PRO A 275 22.94 25.70 -20.22
CA PRO A 275 22.00 24.63 -20.56
C PRO A 275 20.57 25.13 -20.55
N LYS A 276 19.76 24.64 -21.51
CA LYS A 276 18.40 25.14 -21.73
C LYS A 276 17.54 25.00 -20.46
N GLU A 277 17.75 23.95 -19.69
CA GLU A 277 17.08 23.65 -18.43
C GLU A 277 17.33 24.67 -17.32
N LEU A 278 18.43 25.43 -17.42
CA LEU A 278 18.78 26.49 -16.45
C LEU A 278 18.24 27.86 -16.87
N LEU A 279 17.81 28.02 -18.12
CA LEU A 279 17.27 29.30 -18.61
C LEU A 279 15.94 29.68 -17.96
N ASP A 280 15.18 28.68 -17.51
CA ASP A 280 13.90 28.88 -16.83
C ASP A 280 14.07 29.30 -15.35
N PHE A 281 15.32 29.32 -14.85
CA PHE A 281 15.64 29.73 -13.49
C PHE A 281 16.18 31.16 -13.46
N HIS A 282 15.56 31.99 -12.62
CA HIS A 282 16.03 33.33 -12.33
C HIS A 282 17.03 33.28 -11.19
N VAL A 283 18.21 33.86 -11.40
CA VAL A 283 19.30 33.90 -10.42
C VAL A 283 19.60 35.35 -10.06
N VAL A 284 19.67 35.65 -8.77
CA VAL A 284 20.08 36.95 -8.23
C VAL A 284 21.37 36.75 -7.44
N ASN A 285 22.34 37.64 -7.66
CA ASN A 285 23.68 37.60 -7.05
C ASN A 285 24.44 36.30 -7.37
N GLY A 286 24.24 35.74 -8.56
CA GLY A 286 24.92 34.52 -8.98
C GLY A 286 25.08 34.45 -10.49
N VAL A 287 26.20 33.87 -10.92
CA VAL A 287 26.53 33.68 -12.33
C VAL A 287 26.85 32.22 -12.62
N TYR A 288 26.39 31.76 -13.78
CA TYR A 288 26.71 30.44 -14.28
C TYR A 288 28.14 30.40 -14.84
N LYS A 289 28.93 29.44 -14.38
CA LYS A 289 30.29 29.15 -14.84
C LYS A 289 30.41 27.71 -15.30
N THR A 290 31.39 27.41 -16.15
CA THR A 290 31.60 26.06 -16.70
C THR A 290 33.04 25.57 -16.53
N ASP A 291 33.20 24.28 -16.25
CA ASP A 291 34.47 23.55 -16.32
C ASP A 291 34.23 22.19 -17.01
N LYS A 292 34.78 22.04 -18.23
CA LYS A 292 34.59 20.89 -19.13
C LYS A 292 33.10 20.63 -19.40
N GLN A 293 32.52 19.66 -18.70
CA GLN A 293 31.13 19.21 -18.82
C GLN A 293 30.28 19.58 -17.60
N ASN A 294 30.82 20.34 -16.65
CA ASN A 294 30.11 20.70 -15.42
C ASN A 294 29.70 22.17 -15.46
N VAL A 295 28.51 22.45 -14.91
CA VAL A 295 28.02 23.80 -14.70
C VAL A 295 28.05 24.11 -13.21
N PHE A 296 28.43 25.34 -12.90
CA PHE A 296 28.54 25.86 -11.55
C PHE A 296 27.72 27.14 -11.43
N LEU A 297 27.21 27.39 -10.23
CA LEU A 297 26.63 28.66 -9.81
C LEU A 297 27.60 29.30 -8.81
N THR A 298 28.14 30.46 -9.16
CA THR A 298 29.12 31.19 -8.33
C THR A 298 28.52 32.53 -7.91
N PRO A 299 28.67 32.97 -6.65
CA PRO A 299 28.16 34.27 -6.22
C PRO A 299 28.93 35.39 -6.94
N GLU A 300 28.23 36.48 -7.26
CA GLU A 300 28.87 37.70 -7.78
C GLU A 300 29.51 38.52 -6.64
N ASP A 301 28.86 38.53 -5.47
CA ASP A 301 29.34 39.13 -4.22
C ASP A 301 29.39 38.06 -3.12
N MET A 302 30.60 37.75 -2.62
CA MET A 302 30.85 36.76 -1.57
C MET A 302 30.25 37.15 -0.20
N ASN A 303 29.69 38.35 -0.06
CA ASN A 303 29.03 38.79 1.18
C ASN A 303 27.50 38.67 1.12
N LYS A 304 26.94 38.24 -0.01
CA LYS A 304 25.48 38.16 -0.23
C LYS A 304 25.07 36.75 -0.62
N ASP A 305 23.94 36.29 -0.11
CA ASP A 305 23.37 35.02 -0.52
C ASP A 305 22.99 35.03 -2.02
N ILE A 306 22.95 33.84 -2.63
CA ILE A 306 22.44 33.63 -3.97
C ILE A 306 20.97 33.24 -3.86
N LEU A 307 20.09 33.97 -4.53
CA LEU A 307 18.68 33.61 -4.65
C LEU A 307 18.45 32.97 -6.02
N VAL A 308 17.92 31.75 -6.02
CA VAL A 308 17.48 31.07 -7.25
C VAL A 308 15.97 30.88 -7.17
N TYR A 309 15.25 31.32 -8.19
CA TYR A 309 13.79 31.25 -8.27
C TYR A 309 13.33 30.65 -9.60
N HIS A 310 12.28 29.83 -9.53
CA HIS A 310 11.56 29.29 -10.67
C HIS A 310 10.08 29.38 -10.40
N ASN A 311 9.28 29.69 -11.42
CA ASN A 311 7.83 29.85 -11.24
C ASN A 311 7.19 28.61 -10.60
N ASP A 312 7.45 27.42 -11.13
CA ASP A 312 6.83 26.17 -10.63
C ASP A 312 7.41 25.61 -9.33
N TYR A 313 8.68 25.89 -9.03
CA TYR A 313 9.37 25.26 -7.90
C TYR A 313 9.55 26.21 -6.71
N GLY A 314 9.29 27.50 -6.90
CA GLY A 314 9.50 28.53 -5.90
C GLY A 314 10.93 29.05 -5.87
N ALA A 315 11.42 29.35 -4.66
CA ALA A 315 12.76 29.91 -4.46
C ALA A 315 13.59 29.08 -3.48
N ILE A 316 14.90 29.14 -3.66
CA ILE A 316 15.90 28.68 -2.70
C ILE A 316 16.91 29.79 -2.46
N VAL A 317 17.32 29.96 -1.21
CA VAL A 317 18.42 30.85 -0.81
C VAL A 317 19.65 29.99 -0.52
N LEU A 318 20.75 30.29 -1.18
CA LEU A 318 22.01 29.58 -1.06
C LEU A 318 23.06 30.51 -0.46
N THR A 319 23.84 30.01 0.50
CA THR A 319 24.96 30.75 1.10
C THR A 319 25.99 31.19 0.04
N PRO A 320 26.76 32.27 0.24
CA PRO A 320 27.76 32.78 -0.71
C PRO A 320 28.95 31.84 -0.89
N GLN A 321 28.78 30.81 -1.70
CA GLN A 321 29.83 29.88 -2.10
C GLN A 321 29.51 29.30 -3.49
N THR A 322 30.51 28.68 -4.10
CA THR A 322 30.34 28.03 -5.40
C THR A 322 29.60 26.70 -5.26
N TYR A 323 28.59 26.49 -6.09
CA TYR A 323 27.84 25.24 -6.19
C TYR A 323 28.04 24.58 -7.55
N LYS A 324 28.31 23.28 -7.57
CA LYS A 324 28.17 22.45 -8.75
C LYS A 324 26.69 22.12 -8.93
N ILE A 325 26.17 22.36 -10.13
CA ILE A 325 24.79 22.04 -10.46
C ILE A 325 24.73 20.59 -10.95
N LYS A 326 23.83 19.81 -10.36
CA LYS A 326 23.43 18.49 -10.85
C LYS A 326 21.95 18.49 -11.20
N PHE A 327 21.60 17.64 -12.15
CA PHE A 327 20.22 17.40 -12.57
C PHE A 327 19.77 16.05 -11.99
N LEU A 328 18.52 16.01 -11.52
CA LEU A 328 17.85 14.78 -11.08
C LEU A 328 17.59 13.79 -12.21
#